data_AF-A0A5P1I440-F1
#
_entry.id   AF-A0A5P1I440-F1
#
_cell.length_a   1.000
_cell.length_b   1.000
_cell.length_c   1.000
_cell.angle_alpha   90.00
_cell.angle_beta   90.00
_cell.angle_gamma   90.00
#
_symmetry.space_group_name_H-M   'P 1'
#
loop_
_entity.id
_entity.type
_entity.pdbx_description
1 polymer ?
#
loop_
_entity_poly.entity_id
_entity_poly.type
_entity_poly.pdbx_seq_one_letter_code
_entity_poly.pdbx_strand_id
1 'polypeptide(L)' 'MSSSWSTNQNKLFERALAVFDTDTPDRWQNVSRMVGGKSPDEVKRHYEDLVSDIRQIDSGRIPFPNYRSYRG' A
#
# COMPACT_ATOMS: atom_id res chain seq x y z
N MET A 1 3.74 9.01 17.45
CA MET A 1 4.78 9.02 16.40
C MET A 1 4.49 7.84 15.49
N SER A 2 4.15 8.05 14.22
CA SER A 2 3.97 6.94 13.29
C SER A 2 5.34 6.31 13.03
N SER A 3 5.50 5.03 13.36
CA SER A 3 6.70 4.29 12.97
C SER A 3 6.77 4.26 11.45
N SER A 4 7.77 4.91 10.86
CA SER A 4 7.96 4.94 9.39
C SER A 4 8.05 3.51 8.85
N TRP A 5 7.45 3.26 7.68
CA TRP A 5 7.52 1.97 7.02
C TRP A 5 8.84 1.83 6.28
N SER A 6 9.63 0.82 6.62
CA SER A 6 10.82 0.50 5.83
C SER A 6 10.44 -0.10 4.48
N THR A 7 11.34 0.00 3.48
CA THR A 7 11.14 -0.62 2.16
C THR A 7 10.89 -2.13 2.27
N ASN A 8 11.55 -2.82 3.20
CA ASN A 8 11.34 -4.25 3.40
C ASN A 8 9.96 -4.56 3.98
N GLN A 9 9.51 -3.78 4.98
CA GLN A 9 8.16 -3.94 5.53
C GLN A 9 7.09 -3.68 4.48
N ASN A 10 7.26 -2.68 3.62
CA ASN A 10 6.30 -2.41 2.54
C ASN A 10 6.23 -3.57 1.53
N LYS A 11 7.37 -4.15 1.16
CA LYS A 11 7.42 -5.35 0.29
C LYS A 11 6.72 -6.56 0.94
N LEU A 12 6.93 -6.78 2.23
CA LEU A 12 6.25 -7.86 2.96
C LEU A 12 4.74 -7.60 3.07
N PHE A 13 4.34 -6.34 3.24
CA PHE A 13 2.95 -5.94 3.28
C PHE A 13 2.25 -6.21 1.95
N GLU A 14 2.82 -5.81 0.81
CA GLU A 14 2.25 -6.09 -0.51
C GLU A 14 2.11 -7.60 -0.76
N ARG A 15 3.13 -8.40 -0.39
CA ARG A 15 3.06 -9.87 -0.46
C ARG A 15 1.96 -10.43 0.44
N ALA A 16 1.84 -9.91 1.66
CA ALA A 16 0.82 -10.35 2.60
C ALA A 16 -0.60 -10.01 2.09
N LEU A 17 -0.81 -8.86 1.44
CA LEU A 17 -2.10 -8.54 0.81
C LEU A 17 -2.47 -9.49 -0.33
N ALA A 18 -1.47 -10.05 -1.04
CA ALA A 18 -1.70 -11.05 -2.07
C ALA A 18 -2.02 -12.45 -1.50
N VAL A 19 -1.56 -12.76 -0.29
CA VAL A 19 -1.85 -14.03 0.41
C VAL A 19 -3.18 -13.96 1.16
N PHE A 20 -3.45 -12.84 1.81
CA PHE A 20 -4.63 -12.60 2.63
C PHE A 20 -5.56 -11.62 1.90
N ASP A 21 -6.50 -12.18 1.14
CA ASP A 21 -7.52 -11.42 0.41
C ASP A 21 -8.51 -10.72 1.34
N THR A 22 -9.54 -10.08 0.76
CA THR A 22 -10.56 -9.33 1.52
C THR A 22 -11.48 -10.20 2.37
N ASP A 23 -11.61 -11.49 2.03
CA ASP A 23 -12.53 -12.41 2.70
C ASP A 23 -11.84 -13.22 3.80
N THR A 24 -10.52 -13.11 3.90
CA THR A 24 -9.71 -13.73 4.93
C THR A 24 -10.13 -13.24 6.34
N PRO A 25 -10.58 -14.13 7.25
CA PRO A 25 -10.83 -13.78 8.64
C PRO A 25 -9.56 -13.27 9.33
N ASP A 26 -9.69 -12.29 10.21
CA ASP A 26 -8.55 -11.68 10.92
C ASP A 26 -7.42 -11.22 10.00
N ARG A 27 -7.78 -10.75 8.79
CA ARG A 27 -6.85 -10.33 7.73
C ARG A 27 -5.70 -9.48 8.26
N TRP A 28 -6.02 -8.44 9.03
CA TRP A 28 -5.01 -7.49 9.52
C TRP A 28 -4.08 -8.09 10.56
N GLN A 29 -4.57 -9.01 11.39
CA GLN A 29 -3.74 -9.77 12.31
C GLN A 29 -2.77 -10.67 11.55
N ASN A 30 -3.23 -11.33 10.48
CA ASN A 30 -2.39 -12.19 9.65
C ASN A 30 -1.33 -11.39 8.88
N VAL A 31 -1.72 -10.26 8.29
CA VAL A 31 -0.78 -9.35 7.60
C VAL A 31 0.25 -8.78 8.59
N SER A 32 -0.19 -8.32 9.76
CA SER A 32 0.71 -7.82 10.83
C SER A 32 1.75 -8.86 11.25
N ARG A 33 1.34 -10.12 11.41
CA ARG A 33 2.25 -11.24 11.71
C ARG A 33 3.28 -11.46 10.61
N MET A 34 2.89 -11.36 9.34
CA MET A 34 3.80 -11.56 8.19
C MET A 34 4.75 -10.38 7.98
N VAL A 35 4.30 -9.15 8.21
CA VAL A 35 5.13 -7.94 8.09
C VAL A 35 6.15 -7.84 9.21
N GLY A 36 5.73 -8.14 10.45
CA GLY A 36 6.56 -8.00 11.65
C GLY A 36 6.79 -6.55 12.07
N GLY A 37 6.72 -6.28 13.38
CA GLY A 37 7.00 -4.96 13.95
C GLY A 37 6.00 -3.86 13.58
N LYS A 38 4.83 -4.21 13.04
CA LYS A 38 3.66 -3.34 12.84
C LYS A 38 2.43 -3.99 13.46
N SER A 39 1.62 -3.22 14.18
CA SER A 39 0.34 -3.68 14.72
C SER A 39 -0.71 -3.85 13.62
N PRO A 40 -1.79 -4.63 13.87
CA PRO A 40 -2.91 -4.75 12.93
C PRO A 40 -3.52 -3.39 12.55
N ASP A 41 -3.60 -2.46 13.49
CA ASP A 41 -4.14 -1.11 13.24
C ASP A 41 -3.21 -0.28 12.35
N GLU A 42 -1.89 -0.35 12.54
CA GLU A 42 -0.92 0.31 11.66
C GLU A 42 -0.96 -0.26 10.25
N VAL A 43 -1.12 -1.57 10.11
CA VAL A 43 -1.29 -2.25 8.83
C VAL A 43 -2.57 -1.80 8.14
N LYS A 44 -3.69 -1.76 8.87
CA LYS A 44 -4.98 -1.32 8.32
C LYS A 44 -4.92 0.13 7.83
N ARG A 45 -4.30 1.03 8.62
CA ARG A 45 -4.11 2.43 8.22
C ARG A 45 -3.27 2.55 6.95
N HIS A 46 -2.16 1.82 6.87
CA HIS A 46 -1.30 1.82 5.69
C HIS A 46 -2.02 1.31 4.43
N TYR A 47 -2.94 0.34 4.59
CA TYR A 47 -3.81 -0.11 3.51
C TYR A 47 -4.80 0.96 3.07
N GLU A 48 -5.43 1.67 4.01
CA GLU A 48 -6.37 2.76 3.70
C GLU A 48 -5.66 3.90 2.94
N ASP A 49 -4.43 4.23 3.33
CA ASP A 49 -3.58 5.20 2.63
C ASP A 49 -3.27 4.74 1.20
N LEU A 50 -2.86 3.47 1.02
CA LEU A 50 -2.63 2.88 -0.31
C LEU A 50 -3.88 2.95 -1.22
N VAL A 51 -5.05 2.62 -0.68
CA VAL A 51 -6.32 2.69 -1.44
C VAL A 51 -6.65 4.14 -1.81
N SER A 52 -6.39 5.10 -0.91
CA SER A 52 -6.58 6.52 -1.19
C SER A 52 -5.68 6.99 -2.34
N ASP A 53 -4.40 6.61 -2.33
CA ASP A 53 -3.45 6.97 -3.38
C ASP A 53 -3.85 6.41 -4.75
N ILE A 54 -4.28 5.13 -4.79
CA ILE A 54 -4.78 4.50 -6.03
C ILE A 54 -6.00 5.26 -6.56
N ARG A 55 -6.96 5.62 -5.70
CA ARG A 55 -8.14 6.41 -6.10
C ARG A 55 -7.75 7.77 -6.65
N GLN A 56 -6.72 8.42 -6.10
CA GLN A 56 -6.24 9.69 -6.61
C GLN A 56 -5.62 9.54 -8.01
N ILE A 57 -4.82 8.49 -8.23
CA ILE A 57 -4.26 8.15 -9.54
C ILE A 57 -5.37 7.90 -10.56
N ASP A 58 -6.33 7.02 -10.24
CA ASP A 58 -7.43 6.64 -11.12
C ASP A 58 -8.37 7.81 -11.45
N SER A 59 -8.55 8.74 -10.51
CA SER A 59 -9.37 9.94 -10.73
C SER A 59 -8.76 10.96 -11.70
N GLY A 60 -7.58 10.67 -12.28
CA GLY A 60 -6.91 11.55 -13.24
C GLY A 60 -6.41 12.85 -12.62
N ARG A 61 -6.29 12.93 -11.29
CA ARG A 61 -5.80 14.10 -10.56
C ARG A 61 -4.29 14.29 -10.64
N ILE A 62 -3.57 13.30 -11.20
CA ILE A 62 -2.16 13.46 -11.56
C ILE A 62 -2.11 13.70 -13.08
N PRO A 63 -1.76 14.91 -13.53
CA PRO A 63 -1.52 15.13 -14.95
C PRO A 63 -0.37 14.23 -15.39
N PHE A 64 -0.57 13.45 -16.45
CA PHE A 64 0.52 12.71 -17.09
C PHE A 64 1.67 13.68 -17.40
N PRO A 65 2.93 13.31 -17.14
CA PRO A 65 4.05 14.12 -17.54
C PRO A 65 3.93 14.42 -19.03
N ASN A 66 4.04 15.70 -19.40
CA ASN A 66 4.00 16.11 -20.80
C ASN A 66 5.31 15.68 -21.46
N TYR A 67 5.37 14.42 -21.88
CA TYR A 67 6.45 13.89 -22.71
C TYR A 67 6.31 14.52 -24.09
N ARG A 68 6.77 15.77 -24.22
CA ARG A 68 7.07 16.37 -25.52
C ARG A 68 7.94 15.36 -26.26
N SER A 69 7.36 14.69 -27.23
CA SER A 69 8.09 13.87 -28.18
C SER A 69 9.14 14.77 -28.83
N TYR A 70 10.42 14.51 -28.55
CA TYR A 70 11.50 15.06 -29.35
C TYR A 70 11.32 14.48 -30.75
N ARG A 71 10.64 15.24 -31.62
CA ARG A 71 10.85 15.18 -33.07
C ARG A 71 11.96 16.17 -33.36
N GLY A 72 13.17 15.65 -33.52
CA GLY A 72 14.34 16.31 -34.05
C GLY A 72 15.23 15.23 -34.62
#